data_AF-A0A930AVA2-F1
#
_entry.id   AF-A0A930AVA2-F1
#
_cell.length_a   1.000
_cell.length_b   1.000
_cell.length_c   1.000
_cell.angle_alpha   90.00
_cell.angle_beta   90.00
_cell.angle_gamma   90.00
#
_symmetry.space_group_name_H-M   'P 1'
#
loop_
_entity.id
_entity.type
_entity.pdbx_description
1 polymer ?
#
loop_
_entity_poly.entity_id
_entity_poly.type
_entity_poly.pdbx_seq_one_letter_code
_entity_poly.pdbx_strand_id
1 'polypeptide(L)'
;MIKKYYQSLNSLLYGPFMTPLVFLVFALAFFYEKKGIQELRYAMMVGTAILGVILVMYYTKKFKIARALKSIRNIEEYEKGGVIDRSWILNDRMIACMGLDMHEESTMDIQVMKVEEDAHGKLTIYLTNKEKTFSLSCRDKGEARRFAGYLQKRNPNIKLENIQPEGNGTLQDLGAL
;
A
#
# COMPACT_ATOMS: atom_id res chain seq x y z
N MET A 1 -5.05 10.89 -10.60
CA MET A 1 -3.79 10.10 -10.55
C MET A 1 -3.83 9.01 -9.45
N ILE A 2 -4.16 9.38 -8.21
CA ILE A 2 -4.09 8.50 -7.02
C ILE A 2 -4.93 7.21 -7.14
N LYS A 3 -6.14 7.29 -7.69
CA LYS A 3 -6.99 6.09 -7.91
C LYS A 3 -6.32 5.05 -8.81
N LYS A 4 -5.66 5.49 -9.89
CA LYS A 4 -4.95 4.62 -10.83
C LYS A 4 -3.71 4.01 -10.16
N TYR A 5 -3.02 4.77 -9.31
CA TYR A 5 -1.86 4.29 -8.56
C TYR A 5 -2.19 3.05 -7.72
N TYR A 6 -3.19 3.14 -6.83
CA TYR A 6 -3.55 1.99 -5.98
C TYR A 6 -4.11 0.78 -6.76
N GLN A 7 -4.84 1.04 -7.85
CA GLN A 7 -5.29 -0.05 -8.74
C GLN A 7 -4.12 -0.74 -9.44
N SER A 8 -3.11 0.02 -9.87
CA SER A 8 -1.89 -0.51 -10.48
C SER A 8 -1.08 -1.34 -9.48
N LEU A 9 -0.96 -0.88 -8.22
CA LEU A 9 -0.29 -1.64 -7.16
C LEU A 9 -0.97 -3.00 -6.91
N ASN A 10 -2.31 -3.05 -6.90
CA ASN A 10 -3.02 -4.31 -6.79
C ASN A 10 -2.72 -5.23 -7.99
N SER A 11 -2.71 -4.70 -9.21
CA SER A 11 -2.36 -5.49 -10.40
C SER A 11 -0.92 -6.01 -10.37
N LEU A 12 0.04 -5.21 -9.89
CA LEU A 12 1.44 -5.62 -9.73
C LEU A 12 1.62 -6.71 -8.66
N LEU A 13 0.79 -6.71 -7.61
CA LEU A 13 0.85 -7.74 -6.57
C LEU A 13 0.46 -9.12 -7.10
N TYR A 14 -0.53 -9.20 -7.99
CA TYR A 14 -1.06 -10.48 -8.49
C TYR A 14 -0.54 -10.88 -9.86
N GLY A 15 -0.06 -9.92 -10.67
CA GLY A 15 0.43 -10.14 -12.03
C GLY A 15 1.52 -11.22 -12.15
N PRO A 16 2.57 -11.22 -11.30
CA PRO A 16 3.62 -12.23 -11.32
C PRO A 16 3.13 -13.67 -11.06
N PHE A 17 1.96 -13.84 -10.45
CA PHE A 17 1.37 -15.15 -10.18
C PHE A 17 0.34 -15.55 -11.24
N MET A 18 -0.54 -14.61 -11.62
CA MET A 18 -1.60 -14.88 -12.59
C MET A 18 -1.05 -15.13 -13.99
N THR A 19 -0.12 -14.29 -14.46
CA THR A 19 0.35 -14.34 -15.85
C THR A 19 1.06 -15.67 -16.17
N PRO A 20 2.05 -16.14 -15.39
CA PRO A 20 2.71 -17.41 -15.68
C PRO A 20 1.76 -18.59 -15.53
N LEU A 21 0.83 -18.56 -14.57
CA LEU A 21 -0.13 -19.64 -14.36
C LEU A 21 -1.08 -19.78 -15.56
N VAL A 22 -1.53 -18.66 -16.12
CA VAL A 22 -2.33 -18.66 -17.36
C VAL A 22 -1.55 -19.30 -18.51
N PHE A 23 -0.30 -18.87 -18.74
CA PHE A 23 0.54 -19.46 -19.79
C PHE A 23 0.79 -20.96 -19.56
N LEU A 24 1.00 -21.38 -18.32
CA LEU A 24 1.16 -22.79 -17.96
C LEU A 24 -0.09 -23.60 -18.30
N VAL A 25 -1.28 -23.12 -17.94
CA VAL A 25 -2.55 -23.79 -18.27
C VAL A 25 -2.72 -23.90 -19.78
N PHE A 26 -2.42 -22.85 -20.55
CA PHE A 26 -2.46 -22.90 -22.02
C PHE A 26 -1.44 -23.87 -22.61
N ALA A 27 -0.21 -23.91 -22.08
CA ALA A 27 0.81 -24.85 -22.54
C ALA A 27 0.38 -26.31 -22.29
N LEU A 28 -0.15 -26.60 -21.10
CA LEU A 28 -0.68 -27.93 -20.77
C LEU A 28 -1.84 -28.32 -21.69
N ALA A 29 -2.72 -27.38 -22.04
CA ALA A 29 -3.82 -27.61 -22.98
C ALA A 29 -3.32 -27.99 -24.38
N PHE A 30 -2.33 -27.25 -24.89
CA PHE A 30 -1.71 -27.53 -26.18
C PHE A 30 -1.05 -28.92 -26.22
N PHE A 31 -0.34 -29.31 -25.15
CA PHE A 31 0.27 -30.64 -25.08
C PHE A 31 -0.76 -31.76 -24.91
N TYR A 32 -1.84 -31.52 -24.18
CA TYR A 32 -2.96 -32.45 -24.05
C TYR A 32 -3.60 -32.73 -25.41
N GLU A 33 -3.88 -31.68 -26.19
CA GLU A 33 -4.47 -31.80 -27.53
C GLU A 33 -3.61 -32.66 -28.46
N LYS A 34 -2.28 -32.55 -28.37
CA LYS A 34 -1.35 -33.33 -29.20
C LYS A 34 -1.13 -34.77 -28.74
N LYS A 35 -1.13 -35.04 -27.43
CA LYS A 35 -0.68 -36.33 -26.87
C LYS A 35 -1.78 -37.14 -26.19
N GLY A 36 -2.93 -36.54 -25.87
CA GLY A 36 -4.06 -37.22 -25.22
C GLY A 36 -3.81 -37.71 -23.78
N ILE A 37 -2.72 -37.28 -23.15
CA ILE A 37 -2.26 -37.77 -21.83
C ILE A 37 -3.21 -37.25 -20.73
N GLN A 38 -3.88 -38.15 -20.00
CA GLN A 38 -4.89 -37.78 -19.00
C GLN A 38 -4.31 -37.03 -17.79
N GLU A 39 -3.05 -37.26 -17.43
CA GLU A 39 -2.35 -36.53 -16.37
C GLU A 39 -2.29 -35.03 -16.64
N LEU A 40 -2.13 -34.62 -17.90
CA LEU A 40 -2.13 -33.21 -18.30
C LEU A 40 -3.52 -32.58 -18.07
N ARG A 41 -4.58 -33.36 -18.28
CA ARG A 41 -5.96 -32.92 -18.04
C ARG A 41 -6.20 -32.62 -16.55
N TYR A 42 -5.72 -33.49 -15.66
CA TYR A 42 -5.81 -33.26 -14.22
C TYR A 42 -4.98 -32.04 -13.80
N ALA A 43 -3.75 -31.90 -14.32
CA ALA A 43 -2.90 -30.75 -14.05
C ALA A 43 -3.54 -29.41 -14.49
N MET A 44 -4.19 -29.38 -15.66
CA MET A 44 -4.96 -28.21 -16.12
C MET A 44 -6.13 -27.87 -15.19
N MET A 45 -6.90 -28.87 -14.75
CA MET A 45 -8.03 -28.65 -13.84
C MET A 45 -7.56 -28.03 -12.53
N VAL A 46 -6.47 -28.57 -11.95
CA VAL A 46 -5.87 -28.02 -10.72
C VAL A 46 -5.36 -26.59 -10.96
N GLY A 47 -4.62 -26.35 -12.04
CA GLY A 47 -4.13 -25.01 -12.38
C GLY A 47 -5.24 -23.98 -12.57
N THR A 48 -6.34 -24.39 -13.21
CA THR A 48 -7.53 -23.55 -13.40
C THR A 48 -8.22 -23.24 -12.06
N ALA A 49 -8.34 -24.22 -11.17
CA ALA A 49 -8.89 -24.01 -9.83
C ALA A 49 -8.03 -23.02 -9.01
N ILE A 50 -6.70 -23.18 -9.04
CA ILE A 50 -5.77 -22.24 -8.40
C ILE A 50 -5.93 -20.83 -8.98
N LEU A 51 -6.01 -20.70 -10.32
CA LEU A 51 -6.22 -19.42 -10.98
C LEU A 51 -7.55 -18.77 -10.53
N GLY A 52 -8.62 -19.56 -10.41
CA GLY A 52 -9.90 -19.11 -9.88
C GLY A 52 -9.79 -18.54 -8.47
N VAL A 53 -9.08 -19.21 -7.55
CA VAL A 53 -8.84 -18.71 -6.19
C VAL A 53 -8.06 -17.38 -6.23
N ILE A 54 -7.00 -17.30 -7.03
CA ILE A 54 -6.20 -16.06 -7.17
C ILE A 54 -7.06 -14.92 -7.70
N LEU A 55 -7.93 -15.18 -8.69
CA LEU A 55 -8.84 -14.18 -9.24
C LEU A 55 -9.83 -13.67 -8.19
N VAL A 56 -10.41 -14.57 -7.38
CA VAL A 56 -11.30 -14.17 -6.27
C VAL A 56 -10.55 -13.27 -5.28
N MET A 57 -9.31 -13.61 -4.90
CA MET A 57 -8.49 -12.76 -4.03
C MET A 57 -8.17 -11.40 -4.67
N TYR A 58 -7.87 -11.38 -5.98
CA TYR A 58 -7.60 -10.14 -6.71
C TYR A 58 -8.82 -9.22 -6.73
N TYR A 59 -10.00 -9.74 -7.07
CA TYR A 59 -11.22 -8.95 -7.18
C TYR A 59 -11.73 -8.48 -5.83
N THR A 60 -11.66 -9.32 -4.79
CA THR A 60 -12.03 -8.91 -3.42
C THR A 60 -11.18 -7.73 -2.94
N LYS A 61 -9.85 -7.78 -3.14
CA LYS A 61 -8.98 -6.63 -2.84
C LYS A 61 -9.27 -5.41 -3.72
N LYS A 62 -9.50 -5.60 -5.02
CA LYS A 62 -9.87 -4.53 -5.95
C LYS A 62 -11.13 -3.78 -5.48
N PHE A 63 -12.15 -4.51 -5.03
CA PHE A 63 -13.36 -3.90 -4.48
C PHE A 63 -13.13 -3.22 -3.13
N LYS A 64 -12.28 -3.78 -2.26
CA LYS A 64 -11.91 -3.14 -0.99
C LYS A 64 -11.23 -1.78 -1.23
N ILE A 65 -10.25 -1.73 -2.13
CA ILE A 65 -9.55 -0.49 -2.53
C ILE A 65 -10.53 0.51 -3.14
N ALA A 66 -11.41 0.07 -4.04
CA ALA A 66 -12.40 0.95 -4.66
C ALA A 66 -13.36 1.57 -3.62
N ARG A 67 -13.79 0.79 -2.63
CA ARG A 67 -14.60 1.29 -1.51
C ARG A 67 -13.84 2.29 -0.64
N ALA A 68 -12.59 1.97 -0.27
CA ALA A 68 -11.76 2.86 0.54
C ALA A 68 -11.46 4.19 -0.17
N LEU A 69 -11.20 4.14 -1.49
CA LEU A 69 -11.07 5.35 -2.31
C LEU A 69 -12.37 6.15 -2.37
N LYS A 70 -13.54 5.49 -2.37
CA LYS A 70 -14.82 6.21 -2.37
C LYS A 70 -15.11 6.90 -1.04
N SER A 71 -14.60 6.37 0.08
CA SER A 71 -14.77 6.98 1.40
C SER A 71 -13.84 8.17 1.66
N ILE A 72 -12.72 8.29 0.93
CA ILE A 72 -11.79 9.41 1.11
C ILE A 72 -12.40 10.69 0.58
N ARG A 73 -12.38 11.75 1.39
CA ARG A 73 -12.92 13.05 1.03
C ARG A 73 -11.99 13.74 0.03
N ASN A 74 -12.53 14.13 -1.13
CA ASN A 74 -11.83 14.93 -2.14
C ASN A 74 -10.40 14.43 -2.47
N ILE A 75 -10.29 13.24 -3.09
CA ILE A 75 -9.01 12.62 -3.46
C ILE A 75 -8.10 13.55 -4.29
N GLU A 76 -8.67 14.39 -5.14
CA GLU A 76 -7.88 15.24 -6.06
C GLU A 76 -7.04 16.27 -5.31
N GLU A 77 -7.45 16.66 -4.10
CA GLU A 77 -6.69 17.58 -3.26
C GLU A 77 -5.34 16.99 -2.85
N TYR A 78 -5.30 15.67 -2.60
CA TYR A 78 -4.07 14.98 -2.21
C TYR A 78 -3.00 15.01 -3.30
N GLU A 79 -3.34 15.29 -4.56
CA GLU A 79 -2.36 15.43 -5.63
C GLU A 79 -1.42 16.64 -5.44
N LYS A 80 -1.82 17.59 -4.60
CA LYS A 80 -1.00 18.75 -4.19
C LYS A 80 -0.26 18.51 -2.86
N GLY A 81 -0.50 17.36 -2.23
CA GLY A 81 0.07 17.01 -0.94
C GLY A 81 1.48 16.41 -1.04
N GLY A 82 2.05 16.12 0.12
CA GLY A 82 3.26 15.31 0.24
C GLY A 82 2.97 13.82 0.11
N VAL A 83 3.98 13.02 -0.16
CA VAL A 83 3.89 11.56 -0.28
C VAL A 83 4.93 10.89 0.60
N ILE A 84 4.51 9.85 1.30
CA ILE A 84 5.40 8.92 1.99
C ILE A 84 5.09 7.51 1.53
N ASP A 85 5.99 6.91 0.75
CA ASP A 85 5.80 5.63 0.06
C ASP A 85 4.43 5.51 -0.66
N ARG A 86 3.40 5.02 0.05
CA ARG A 86 2.03 4.83 -0.45
C ARG A 86 1.00 5.70 0.24
N SER A 87 1.41 6.54 1.17
CA SER A 87 0.56 7.42 1.95
C SER A 87 0.64 8.85 1.42
N TRP A 88 -0.50 9.53 1.37
CA TRP A 88 -0.60 10.91 0.86
C TRP A 88 -0.94 11.86 2.00
N ILE A 89 -0.25 12.98 2.10
CA ILE A 89 -0.28 13.84 3.28
C ILE A 89 -0.68 15.25 2.86
N LEU A 90 -1.77 15.71 3.45
CA LEU A 90 -2.18 17.11 3.43
C LEU A 90 -1.86 17.74 4.79
N ASN A 91 -2.18 19.03 4.86
CA ASN A 91 -1.98 19.82 6.04
C ASN A 91 -2.81 19.28 7.23
N ASP A 92 -4.11 19.10 7.06
CA ASP A 92 -5.07 18.72 8.10
C ASP A 92 -5.32 17.21 8.23
N ARG A 93 -4.94 16.43 7.22
CA ARG A 93 -5.29 15.00 7.09
C ARG A 93 -4.33 14.24 6.21
N MET A 94 -4.36 12.92 6.29
CA MET A 94 -3.57 12.03 5.44
C MET A 94 -4.39 10.83 4.98
N ILE A 95 -4.03 10.27 3.83
CA ILE A 95 -4.38 8.90 3.45
C ILE A 95 -3.24 8.02 3.99
N ALA A 96 -3.48 7.38 5.14
CA ALA A 96 -2.54 6.41 5.70
C ALA A 96 -2.70 5.08 4.97
N CYS A 97 -1.60 4.54 4.44
CA CYS A 97 -1.61 3.27 3.74
C CYS A 97 -0.50 2.34 4.25
N MET A 98 -0.91 1.12 4.61
CA MET A 98 -0.01 0.00 4.88
C MET A 98 -0.35 -1.15 3.92
N GLY A 99 0.59 -1.45 3.02
CA GLY A 99 0.34 -2.42 1.94
C GLY A 99 -0.68 -1.89 0.92
N LEU A 100 -1.93 -2.32 1.04
CA LEU A 100 -3.09 -1.87 0.23
C LEU A 100 -4.32 -1.54 1.08
N ASP A 101 -4.16 -1.55 2.40
CA ASP A 101 -5.20 -1.09 3.31
C ASP A 101 -4.99 0.40 3.55
N MET A 102 -6.03 1.18 3.27
CA MET A 102 -5.95 2.63 3.19
C MET A 102 -7.12 3.27 3.93
N HIS A 103 -6.81 4.27 4.74
CA HIS A 103 -7.77 4.99 5.58
C HIS A 103 -7.40 6.47 5.63
N GLU A 104 -8.40 7.33 5.77
CA GLU A 104 -8.18 8.77 5.97
C GLU A 104 -8.10 9.05 7.47
N GLU A 105 -7.05 9.75 7.90
CA GLU A 105 -6.81 10.09 9.30
C GLU A 105 -6.44 11.58 9.43
N SER A 106 -6.80 12.18 10.56
CA SER A 106 -6.34 13.52 10.93
C SER A 106 -4.84 13.52 11.21
N THR A 107 -4.10 14.48 10.65
CA THR A 107 -2.68 14.71 10.99
C THR A 107 -2.52 15.55 12.25
N MET A 108 -3.58 16.24 12.68
CA MET A 108 -3.56 17.21 13.77
C MET A 108 -3.62 16.55 15.14
N ASP A 109 -4.24 15.37 15.23
CA ASP A 109 -4.53 14.67 16.50
C ASP A 109 -3.49 13.61 16.86
N ILE A 110 -2.38 13.55 16.12
CA ILE A 110 -1.32 12.57 16.36
C ILE A 110 -0.51 12.97 17.59
N GLN A 111 -0.41 12.04 18.52
CA GLN A 111 0.28 12.22 19.79
C GLN A 111 1.64 11.52 19.82
N VAL A 112 1.74 10.35 19.16
CA VAL A 112 2.97 9.55 19.14
C VAL A 112 3.27 9.12 17.72
N MET A 113 4.53 9.22 17.33
CA MET A 113 5.08 8.60 16.14
C MET A 113 6.23 7.68 16.56
N LYS A 114 6.15 6.40 16.18
CA LYS A 114 7.19 5.40 16.42
C LYS A 114 7.63 4.80 15.11
N VAL A 115 8.94 4.62 14.92
CA VAL A 115 9.48 3.93 13.75
C VAL A 115 10.09 2.61 14.18
N GLU A 116 9.71 1.53 13.52
CA GLU A 116 10.32 0.21 13.71
C GLU A 116 10.81 -0.35 12.40
N GLU A 117 11.92 -1.09 12.49
CA GLU A 117 12.48 -1.86 11.39
C GLU A 117 12.08 -3.32 11.61
N ASP A 118 11.35 -3.88 10.64
CA ASP A 118 10.93 -5.27 10.69
C ASP A 118 12.06 -6.21 10.23
N ALA A 119 11.84 -7.53 10.35
CA ALA A 119 12.89 -8.55 10.17
C ALA A 119 13.51 -8.59 8.75
N HIS A 120 12.94 -7.87 7.78
CA HIS A 120 13.44 -7.77 6.41
C HIS A 120 13.98 -6.37 6.08
N GLY A 121 14.25 -5.55 7.09
CA GLY A 121 14.76 -4.18 6.92
C GLY A 121 13.73 -3.20 6.40
N LYS A 122 12.44 -3.57 6.37
CA LYS A 122 11.37 -2.67 5.97
C LYS A 122 10.96 -1.82 7.17
N LEU A 123 10.77 -0.54 6.91
CA LEU A 123 10.46 0.44 7.95
C LEU A 123 8.95 0.65 8.00
N THR A 124 8.41 0.51 9.21
CA THR A 124 7.01 0.80 9.50
C THR A 124 6.94 1.96 10.47
N ILE A 125 6.12 2.94 10.12
CA ILE A 125 5.80 4.08 10.98
C ILE A 125 4.46 3.76 11.64
N TYR A 126 4.43 3.80 12.96
CA TYR A 126 3.22 3.71 13.77
C TYR A 126 2.85 5.10 14.27
N LEU A 127 1.61 5.50 14.03
CA LEU A 127 1.04 6.74 14.50
C LEU A 127 -0.09 6.43 15.48
N THR A 128 -0.05 7.08 16.63
CA THR A 128 -1.09 6.96 17.65
C THR A 128 -1.79 8.30 17.82
N ASN A 129 -3.11 8.30 17.62
CA ASN A 129 -3.99 9.40 18.00
C ASN A 129 -4.79 9.02 19.27
N LYS A 130 -5.73 9.85 19.69
CA LYS A 130 -6.56 9.60 20.89
C LYS A 130 -7.40 8.32 20.82
N GLU A 131 -7.72 7.86 19.63
CA GLU A 131 -8.69 6.79 19.41
C GLU A 131 -8.01 5.44 19.11
N LYS A 132 -6.90 5.47 18.36
CA LYS A 132 -6.27 4.27 17.82
C LYS A 132 -4.82 4.48 17.41
N THR A 133 -4.15 3.35 17.21
CA THR A 133 -2.87 3.26 16.53
C THR A 133 -3.09 2.76 15.11
N PHE A 134 -2.49 3.42 14.14
CA PHE A 134 -2.47 2.99 12.75
C PHE A 134 -1.04 3.04 12.20
N SER A 135 -0.80 2.35 11.10
CA SER A 135 0.53 2.22 10.52
C SER A 135 0.57 2.68 9.07
N LEU A 136 1.77 3.09 8.66
CA LEU A 136 2.12 3.44 7.30
C LEU A 136 3.50 2.88 6.96
N SER A 137 3.67 2.49 5.70
CA SER A 137 4.97 2.07 5.20
C SER A 137 5.86 3.27 4.87
N CYS A 138 7.16 3.08 5.00
CA CYS A 138 8.17 4.05 4.67
C CYS A 138 9.26 3.39 3.83
N ARG A 139 9.78 4.10 2.84
CA ARG A 139 10.81 3.57 1.93
C ARG A 139 12.16 3.47 2.63
N ASP A 140 12.54 4.51 3.36
CA ASP A 140 13.83 4.61 4.03
C ASP A 140 13.75 5.45 5.31
N LYS A 141 14.82 5.45 6.10
CA LYS A 141 14.88 6.24 7.35
C LYS A 141 14.79 7.74 7.07
N GLY A 142 15.32 8.25 5.96
CA GLY A 142 15.32 9.68 5.65
C GLY A 142 13.92 10.22 5.36
N GLU A 143 13.07 9.45 4.69
CA GLU A 143 11.65 9.75 4.52
C GLU A 143 10.92 9.77 5.89
N ALA A 144 11.21 8.82 6.78
CA ALA A 144 10.66 8.82 8.14
C ALA A 144 11.11 10.04 8.96
N ARG A 145 12.38 10.45 8.86
CA ARG A 145 12.90 11.64 9.54
C ARG A 145 12.25 12.93 9.05
N ARG A 146 12.08 13.08 7.73
CA ARG A 146 11.37 14.23 7.14
C ARG A 146 9.92 14.31 7.59
N PHE A 147 9.26 13.16 7.70
CA PHE A 147 7.90 13.10 8.22
C PHE A 147 7.80 13.46 9.70
N ALA A 148 8.73 12.95 10.50
CA ALA A 148 8.81 13.32 11.90
C ALA A 148 9.01 14.82 12.07
N GLY A 149 9.84 15.46 11.23
CA GLY A 149 10.01 16.92 11.20
C GLY A 149 8.72 17.66 10.83
N TYR A 150 7.99 17.17 9.83
CA TYR A 150 6.68 17.71 9.45
C TYR A 150 5.66 17.65 10.60
N LEU A 151 5.54 16.49 11.25
CA LEU A 151 4.61 16.32 12.38
C LEU A 151 5.02 17.15 13.59
N GLN A 152 6.31 17.21 13.92
CA GLN A 152 6.81 18.00 15.05
C GLN A 152 6.57 19.50 14.87
N LYS A 153 6.71 20.02 13.64
CA LYS A 153 6.41 21.44 13.36
C LYS A 153 4.94 21.79 13.58
N ARG A 154 4.04 20.84 13.33
CA ARG A 154 2.59 21.01 13.53
C ARG A 154 2.15 20.79 14.96
N ASN A 155 2.75 19.80 15.62
CA ASN A 155 2.53 19.48 17.02
C ASN A 155 3.89 19.39 17.73
N PRO A 156 4.40 20.49 18.31
CA PRO A 156 5.68 20.51 19.01
C PRO A 156 5.77 19.52 20.19
N ASN A 157 4.62 19.09 20.71
CA ASN A 157 4.51 18.16 21.84
C ASN A 157 4.37 16.70 21.41
N ILE A 158 4.47 16.39 20.11
CA ILE A 158 4.42 15.00 19.63
C ILE A 158 5.59 14.20 20.23
N LYS A 159 5.29 12.98 20.70
CA LYS A 159 6.31 12.05 21.16
C LYS A 159 6.88 11.29 19.97
N LEU A 160 8.18 11.49 19.69
CA LEU A 160 8.90 10.75 18.65
C LEU A 160 9.71 9.62 19.28
N GLU A 161 9.48 8.40 18.84
CA GLU A 161 10.17 7.19 19.31
C GLU A 161 11.00 6.56 18.18
N ASN A 162 12.25 6.23 18.47
CA ASN A 162 13.20 5.59 17.54
C ASN A 162 13.49 6.38 16.24
N ILE A 163 13.22 7.68 16.22
CA ILE A 163 13.48 8.54 15.07
C ILE A 163 13.85 9.95 15.53
N GLN A 164 14.77 10.59 14.82
CA GLN A 164 15.08 12.01 14.98
C GLN A 164 14.48 12.80 13.81
N PRO A 165 13.79 13.92 14.05
CA PRO A 165 13.19 14.72 13.00
C PRO A 165 14.26 15.44 12.16
N GLU A 166 14.03 15.56 10.86
CA GLU A 166 14.88 16.31 9.92
C GLU A 166 14.02 17.14 8.94
N GLY A 167 14.64 18.09 8.24
CA GLY A 167 13.99 18.94 7.23
C GLY A 167 13.34 20.20 7.80
N ASN A 168 12.68 20.97 6.94
CA ASN A 168 12.05 22.25 7.30
C ASN A 168 10.63 22.07 7.87
N GLY A 169 10.15 20.83 7.94
CA GLY A 169 8.81 20.46 8.40
C GLY A 169 7.70 20.91 7.45
N THR A 170 7.99 20.99 6.14
CA THR A 170 7.02 21.43 5.12
C THR A 170 6.50 20.25 4.30
N LEU A 171 5.35 20.42 3.65
CA LEU A 171 4.86 19.42 2.68
C LEU A 171 5.82 19.26 1.49
N GLN A 172 6.58 20.31 1.13
CA GLN A 172 7.59 20.27 0.07
C GLN A 172 8.73 19.29 0.41
N ASP A 173 9.12 19.18 1.68
CA ASP A 173 10.10 18.18 2.12
C ASP A 173 9.61 16.74 1.90
N LEU A 174 8.29 16.56 1.84
CA LEU A 174 7.59 15.31 1.54
C LEU A 174 7.24 15.17 0.05
N GLY A 175 7.76 16.04 -0.83
CA GLY A 175 7.57 15.95 -2.28
C GLY A 175 6.29 16.61 -2.82
N ALA A 176 5.63 17.48 -2.04
CA ALA A 176 4.54 18.32 -2.55
C ALA A 176 5.06 19.33 -3.59
N LEU A 177 4.24 19.57 -4.62
CA LEU A 177 4.48 20.56 -5.69
C LEU A 177 4.05 21.96 -5.29
#